data_AF-A0A2V9Z3W7-F1
#
_entry.id   AF-A0A2V9Z3W7-F1
#
_cell.length_a   1.000
_cell.length_b   1.000
_cell.length_c   1.000
_cell.angle_alpha   90.00
_cell.angle_beta   90.00
_cell.angle_gamma   90.00
#
_symmetry.space_group_name_H-M   'P 1'
#
loop_
_entity.id
_entity.type
_entity.pdbx_description
1 polymer ?
#
loop_
_entity_poly.entity_id
_entity_poly.type
_entity_poly.pdbx_seq_one_letter_code
_entity_poly.pdbx_strand_id
1 'polypeptide(L)' 'MGSILVCDDTRSICELLEIALRKDNLKVETVMSGEAAKKQLDSALYDVVITDIKMPNTDGIEVLRHA' A
#
# COMPACT_ATOMS: atom_id res chain seq x y z
N MET A 1 0.80 11.21 13.68
CA MET A 1 0.13 11.45 12.39
C MET A 1 0.31 10.17 11.61
N GLY A 2 -0.77 9.42 11.36
CA GLY A 2 -0.65 8.04 10.88
C GLY A 2 -0.19 7.96 9.43
N SER A 3 0.67 7.00 9.09
CA SER A 3 1.09 6.68 7.72
C SER A 3 0.50 5.34 7.25
N ILE A 4 -0.01 5.33 6.03
CA ILE A 4 -0.62 4.16 5.39
C ILE A 4 0.06 3.90 4.06
N LEU A 5 0.45 2.65 3.84
CA LEU A 5 0.88 2.15 2.54
C LEU A 5 -0.26 1.34 1.91
N VAL A 6 -0.59 1.64 0.66
CA VAL A 6 -1.59 0.92 -0.13
C VAL A 6 -0.92 0.29 -1.35
N CYS A 7 -1.03 -1.02 -1.50
CA CYS A 7 -0.48 -1.80 -2.62
C CYS A 7 -1.61 -2.45 -3.43
N ASP A 8 -1.89 -1.93 -4.61
CA ASP A 8 -2.93 -2.46 -5.50
C ASP A 8 -2.53 -2.18 -6.97
N ASP A 9 -2.58 -3.19 -7.83
CA ASP A 9 -2.22 -3.06 -9.25
C ASP A 9 -3.30 -2.31 -10.07
N THR A 10 -4.47 -2.09 -9.46
CA THR A 10 -5.58 -1.33 -10.03
C THR A 10 -5.50 0.14 -9.61
N ARG A 11 -5.07 0.99 -10.55
CA ARG A 11 -4.89 2.44 -10.31
C ARG A 11 -6.12 3.14 -9.73
N SER A 12 -7.32 2.82 -10.22
CA SER A 12 -8.56 3.45 -9.74
C SER A 12 -8.86 3.12 -8.28
N ILE A 13 -8.45 1.94 -7.79
CA ILE A 13 -8.58 1.56 -6.39
C ILE A 13 -7.57 2.34 -5.53
N CYS A 14 -6.32 2.45 -5.98
CA CYS A 14 -5.32 3.30 -5.33
C CYS A 14 -5.80 4.75 -5.16
N GLU A 15 -6.30 5.36 -6.24
CA GLU A 15 -6.81 6.75 -6.21
C GLU A 15 -8.02 6.90 -5.28
N LEU A 16 -8.95 5.94 -5.30
CA LEU A 16 -10.10 5.92 -4.39
C LEU A 16 -9.67 5.84 -2.92
N LEU A 17 -8.75 4.93 -2.59
CA LEU A 17 -8.25 4.73 -1.23
C LEU A 17 -7.44 5.94 -0.75
N GLU A 18 -6.62 6.53 -1.61
CA GLU A 18 -5.89 7.76 -1.31
C GLU A 18 -6.84 8.91 -0.97
N ILE A 19 -7.89 9.13 -1.78
CA ILE A 19 -8.89 10.16 -1.53
C ILE A 19 -9.69 9.88 -0.25
N ALA A 20 -10.05 8.63 0.00
CA ALA A 20 -10.85 8.24 1.17
C ALA A 20 -10.07 8.42 2.48
N LEU A 21 -8.80 7.97 2.52
CA LEU A 21 -7.99 7.92 3.73
C LEU A 21 -7.28 9.25 4.05
N ARG A 22 -7.00 10.09 3.05
CA ARG A 22 -6.41 11.42 3.29
C ARG A 22 -7.33 12.37 4.06
N LYS A 23 -8.63 12.12 4.10
CA LYS A 23 -9.60 12.96 4.83
C LYS A 23 -9.35 13.01 6.34
N ASP A 24 -8.69 12.00 6.89
CA ASP A 24 -8.43 11.88 8.34
C ASP A 24 -7.04 12.41 8.74
N ASN A 25 -6.45 13.28 7.92
CA ASN A 25 -5.11 13.85 8.15
C ASN A 25 -4.00 12.77 8.21
N LEU A 26 -4.24 11.64 7.55
CA LEU A 26 -3.33 10.53 7.38
C LEU A 26 -2.45 10.73 6.14
N LYS A 27 -1.19 10.32 6.23
CA LYS A 27 -0.31 10.25 5.06
C LYS A 27 -0.58 8.94 4.34
N VAL A 28 -1.00 9.02 3.08
CA VAL A 28 -1.29 7.83 2.27
C VAL A 28 -0.30 7.80 1.11
N GLU A 29 0.43 6.70 1.02
CA GLU A 29 1.32 6.36 -0.08
C GLU A 29 0.75 5.15 -0.83
N THR A 30 0.70 5.24 -2.16
CA THR A 30 0.15 4.19 -3.02
C THR A 30 1.27 3.62 -3.90
N VAL A 31 1.26 2.30 -4.08
CA VAL A 31 2.18 1.56 -4.95
C VAL A 31 1.40 0.54 -5.76
N MET A 32 1.85 0.28 -6.98
CA MET A 32 1.13 -0.59 -7.94
C MET A 32 1.77 -1.97 -8.13
N SER A 33 2.75 -2.32 -7.31
CA SER A 33 3.38 -3.63 -7.33
C SER A 33 3.89 -4.02 -5.95
N GLY A 34 3.91 -5.32 -5.68
CA GLY A 34 4.44 -5.83 -4.41
C GLY A 34 5.93 -5.55 -4.23
N GLU A 35 6.72 -5.49 -5.31
CA GLU A 35 8.13 -5.09 -5.26
C GLU A 35 8.31 -3.64 -4.81
N ALA A 36 7.49 -2.73 -5.33
CA ALA A 36 7.50 -1.33 -4.89
C ALA A 36 7.06 -1.21 -3.43
N ALA A 37 6.06 -2.00 -3.01
CA ALA A 37 5.64 -2.05 -1.62
C ALA A 37 6.76 -2.51 -0.68
N LYS A 38 7.44 -3.61 -1.02
CA LYS A 38 8.59 -4.12 -0.23
C LYS A 38 9.71 -3.08 -0.11
N LYS A 39 10.08 -2.43 -1.23
CA LYS A 39 11.08 -1.36 -1.22
C LYS A 39 10.68 -0.20 -0.31
N GLN A 40 9.40 0.13 -0.28
CA GLN A 40 8.88 1.20 0.56
C GLN A 40 8.88 0.80 2.05
N LEU A 41 8.50 -0.44 2.36
CA LEU A 41 8.57 -1.02 3.71
C LEU A 41 10.02 -1.10 4.24
N ASP A 42 11.00 -1.37 3.36
CA ASP A 42 12.42 -1.35 3.73
C ASP A 42 12.93 0.07 4.05
N SER A 43 12.28 1.09 3.49
CA SER A 43 12.73 2.49 3.56
C SER A 43 12.00 3.30 4.64
N ALA A 44 10.81 2.88 5.06
CA ALA A 44 9.97 3.60 5.99
C ALA A 44 9.02 2.68 6.76
N LEU A 45 8.64 3.10 7.97
CA LEU A 45 7.63 2.43 8.77
C LEU A 45 6.23 2.98 8.46
N TYR A 46 5.26 2.07 8.41
CA TYR A 46 3.84 2.38 8.22
C TYR A 46 3.03 1.87 9.40
N ASP A 47 2.03 2.65 9.82
CA ASP A 47 1.11 2.23 10.87
C ASP A 47 0.10 1.19 10.34
N VAL A 48 -0.24 1.29 9.05
CA VAL A 48 -1.16 0.37 8.37
C VAL A 48 -0.64 0.07 6.97
N VAL A 49 -0.69 -1.20 6.58
CA VAL A 49 -0.44 -1.68 5.23
C VAL A 49 -1.71 -2.30 4.69
N ILE A 50 -2.18 -1.83 3.54
CA ILE A 50 -3.31 -2.37 2.79
C ILE A 50 -2.75 -2.95 1.50
N THR A 51 -3.05 -4.21 1.19
CA THR A 51 -2.63 -4.83 -0.06
C THR A 51 -3.79 -5.59 -0.67
N ASP A 52 -3.87 -5.58 -2.01
CA ASP A 52 -4.65 -6.58 -2.72
C ASP A 52 -3.94 -7.93 -2.65
N ILE A 53 -4.71 -9.00 -2.53
CA ILE A 53 -4.19 -10.38 -2.44
C ILE A 53 -3.80 -10.87 -3.84
N LYS A 54 -4.58 -10.51 -4.87
CA LYS A 54 -4.46 -11.09 -6.21
C LYS A 54 -3.87 -10.09 -7.20
N MET A 55 -2.56 -9.85 -7.11
CA MET A 55 -1.85 -9.10 -8.15
C MET A 55 -1.18 -10.05 -9.17
N PRO A 56 -1.08 -9.66 -10.46
CA PRO A 56 -0.58 -10.50 -11.56
C PRO A 56 0.84 -11.04 -11.39
N ASN A 57 1.68 -10.36 -10.61
CA ASN A 57 3.12 -10.62 -10.53
C ASN A 57 3.63 -10.86 -9.09
N THR A 58 2.82 -10.58 -8.07
CA THR A 58 3.23 -10.74 -6.66
C THR A 58 2.01 -11.04 -5.82
N ASP A 59 2.09 -12.03 -4.93
CA ASP A 59 1.02 -12.28 -3.97
C ASP A 59 1.07 -11.19 -2.88
N GLY A 60 -0.04 -10.50 -2.63
CA GLY A 60 -0.11 -9.51 -1.55
C GLY A 60 0.24 -10.08 -0.18
N ILE A 61 0.04 -11.37 0.03
CA ILE A 61 0.44 -12.07 1.25
C ILE A 61 1.97 -12.01 1.44
N GLU A 62 2.75 -12.07 0.36
CA GLU A 62 4.21 -11.95 0.44
C GLU A 62 4.66 -10.53 0.79
N VAL A 63 3.86 -9.51 0.49
CA VAL A 63 4.10 -8.13 0.95
C VAL A 63 3.84 -8.04 2.46
N LEU A 64 2.72 -8.61 2.93
CA LEU A 64 2.37 -8.58 4.36
C LEU A 64 3.33 -9.39 5.24
N ARG A 65 3.91 -10.47 4.73
CA ARG A 65 4.95 -11.24 5.44
C ARG A 65 6.28 -10.49 5.57
N HIS A 66 6.52 -9.50 4.70
CA HIS A 66 7.73 -8.69 4.69
C HIS A 66 7.63 -7.48 5.62
N ALA A 67 6.40 -7.01 5.88
CA ALA A 67 6.09 -5.84 6.69
C ALA A 67 6.36 -6.03 8.20
#